data_AF-A0AAP6LDG2-F1
#
_entry.id   AF-A0AAP6LDG2-F1
#
_cell.length_a   1.000
_cell.length_b   1.000
_cell.length_c   1.000
_cell.angle_alpha   90.00
_cell.angle_beta   90.00
_cell.angle_gamma   90.00
#
_symmetry.space_group_name_H-M   'P 1'
#
loop_
_entity.id
_entity.type
_entity.pdbx_description
1 polymer ?
#
loop_
_entity_poly.entity_id
_entity_poly.type
_entity_poly.pdbx_seq_one_letter_code
_entity_poly.pdbx_strand_id
1 'polypeptide(L)'
;MIRALAIVLAILLGVIVWQRGSVWKSDAAAAAAIAARDDANTKLSAAKAEIGELGSAIAIERGNVRAANALAARYEQEKKHAQDESDRLVDDLRAGQRQLHQRWQAALHTAELSQAVSAASQPDGGADDRFQSAGRIIGAADQCDAQVRALQAYAIQCGGEP
;
A
#
# COMPACT_ATOMS: atom_id res chain seq x y z
N MET A 1 -52.13 -3.63 -81.64
CA MET A 1 -50.71 -3.39 -81.30
C MET A 1 -50.54 -2.41 -80.14
N ILE A 2 -51.14 -1.21 -80.19
CA ILE A 2 -51.03 -0.20 -79.11
C ILE A 2 -51.50 -0.71 -77.73
N ARG A 3 -52.61 -1.46 -77.66
CA ARG A 3 -53.15 -1.99 -76.39
C ARG A 3 -52.23 -3.01 -75.72
N ALA A 4 -51.59 -3.90 -76.48
CA ALA A 4 -50.65 -4.88 -75.93
C ALA A 4 -49.38 -4.20 -75.39
N LEU A 5 -48.90 -3.19 -76.09
CA LEU A 5 -47.72 -2.40 -75.69
C LEU A 5 -47.99 -1.60 -74.41
N ALA A 6 -49.20 -1.05 -74.25
CA ALA A 6 -49.62 -0.35 -73.04
C ALA A 6 -49.67 -1.28 -71.81
N ILE A 7 -50.15 -2.51 -71.97
CA ILE A 7 -50.21 -3.51 -70.89
C ILE A 7 -48.80 -3.91 -70.44
N VAL A 8 -47.89 -4.16 -71.39
CA VAL A 8 -46.50 -4.50 -71.06
C VAL A 8 -45.81 -3.36 -70.32
N LEU A 9 -46.03 -2.10 -70.74
CA LEU A 9 -45.52 -0.93 -70.03
C LEU A 9 -46.06 -0.82 -68.59
N ALA A 10 -47.36 -1.08 -68.38
CA ALA A 10 -47.96 -1.05 -67.05
C ALA A 10 -47.37 -2.12 -66.12
N ILE A 11 -47.14 -3.33 -66.63
CA ILE A 11 -46.51 -4.43 -65.87
C ILE A 11 -45.07 -4.07 -65.51
N LEU A 12 -44.29 -3.55 -66.47
CA LEU A 12 -42.91 -3.13 -66.22
C LEU A 12 -42.82 -2.03 -65.16
N LEU A 13 -43.72 -1.04 -65.21
CA LEU A 13 -43.79 0.00 -64.18
C LEU A 13 -44.16 -0.58 -62.81
N GLY A 14 -45.07 -1.55 -62.75
CA GLY A 14 -45.40 -2.26 -61.50
C GLY A 14 -44.21 -2.99 -60.89
N VAL A 15 -43.40 -3.68 -61.73
CA VAL A 15 -42.17 -4.36 -61.28
C VAL A 15 -41.11 -3.37 -60.79
N ILE A 16 -40.93 -2.23 -61.46
CA ILE A 16 -39.97 -1.20 -61.06
C ILE A 16 -40.37 -0.59 -59.70
N VAL A 17 -41.65 -0.33 -59.47
CA VAL A 17 -42.16 0.18 -58.19
C VAL A 17 -41.98 -0.84 -57.07
N TRP A 18 -42.25 -2.13 -57.35
CA TRP A 18 -42.06 -3.21 -56.38
C TRP A 18 -40.59 -3.40 -55.98
N GLN A 19 -39.68 -3.43 -56.97
CA GLN A 19 -38.23 -3.55 -56.74
C GLN A 19 -37.66 -2.35 -55.97
N ARG A 20 -38.10 -1.12 -56.28
CA ARG A 20 -37.70 0.07 -55.51
C ARG A 20 -38.17 0.02 -54.06
N GLY A 21 -39.39 -0.46 -53.82
CA GLY A 21 -39.95 -0.60 -52.48
C GLY A 21 -39.23 -1.65 -51.62
N SER A 22 -38.73 -2.73 -52.23
CA SER A 22 -37.98 -3.76 -51.49
C SER A 22 -36.56 -3.30 -51.12
N VAL A 23 -35.87 -2.59 -52.01
CA VAL A 23 -34.51 -2.08 -51.76
C VAL A 23 -34.51 -1.01 -50.66
N TRP A 24 -35.50 -0.12 -50.65
CA TRP A 24 -35.65 0.85 -49.56
C TRP A 24 -35.81 0.20 -48.19
N LYS A 25 -36.54 -0.92 -48.10
CA LYS A 25 -36.72 -1.66 -46.85
C LYS A 25 -35.42 -2.35 -46.42
N SER A 26 -34.64 -2.91 -47.36
CA SER A 26 -33.35 -3.51 -47.03
C SER A 26 -32.32 -2.48 -46.58
N ASP A 27 -32.27 -1.33 -47.24
CA ASP A 27 -31.34 -0.25 -46.90
C ASP A 27 -31.70 0.35 -45.53
N ALA A 28 -33.00 0.53 -45.24
CA ALA A 28 -33.47 0.98 -43.93
C ALA A 28 -33.15 -0.05 -42.83
N ALA A 29 -33.30 -1.35 -43.11
CA ALA A 29 -32.95 -2.41 -42.16
C ALA A 29 -31.42 -2.49 -41.91
N ALA A 30 -30.62 -2.34 -42.96
CA ALA A 30 -29.16 -2.28 -42.85
C ALA A 30 -28.70 -1.05 -42.06
N ALA A 31 -29.28 0.12 -42.31
CA ALA A 31 -29.01 1.34 -41.56
C ALA A 31 -29.38 1.19 -40.07
N ALA A 32 -30.53 0.58 -39.77
CA ALA A 32 -30.95 0.30 -38.40
C ALA A 32 -30.00 -0.69 -37.69
N ALA A 33 -29.52 -1.72 -38.39
CA ALA A 33 -28.56 -2.68 -37.85
C ALA A 33 -27.18 -2.03 -37.56
N ILE A 34 -26.71 -1.15 -38.44
CA ILE A 34 -25.49 -0.37 -38.22
C ILE A 34 -25.64 0.55 -37.02
N ALA A 35 -26.74 1.30 -36.93
CA ALA A 35 -27.02 2.18 -35.80
C ALA A 35 -27.09 1.42 -34.47
N ALA A 36 -27.73 0.25 -34.45
CA ALA A 36 -27.79 -0.60 -33.25
C ALA A 36 -26.41 -1.14 -32.85
N ARG A 37 -25.57 -1.53 -33.83
CA ARG A 37 -24.19 -1.97 -33.57
C ARG A 37 -23.34 -0.84 -33.02
N ASP A 38 -23.45 0.35 -33.59
CA ASP A 38 -22.65 1.50 -33.18
C ASP A 38 -23.06 1.95 -31.77
N ASP A 39 -24.35 1.98 -31.45
CA ASP A 39 -24.85 2.20 -30.07
C ASP A 39 -24.32 1.14 -29.08
N ALA A 40 -24.36 -0.14 -29.45
CA ALA A 40 -23.80 -1.21 -28.63
C ALA A 40 -22.28 -1.05 -28.40
N ASN A 41 -21.53 -0.66 -29.44
CA ASN A 41 -20.10 -0.40 -29.35
C ASN A 41 -19.81 0.82 -28.46
N THR A 42 -20.60 1.89 -28.56
CA THR A 42 -20.48 3.05 -27.68
C THR A 42 -20.71 2.66 -26.22
N LYS A 43 -21.79 1.91 -25.93
CA LYS A 43 -22.06 1.41 -24.58
C LYS A 43 -20.94 0.52 -24.04
N LEU A 44 -20.42 -0.37 -24.87
CA LEU A 44 -19.30 -1.24 -24.51
C LEU A 44 -18.01 -0.44 -24.25
N SER A 45 -17.72 0.59 -25.04
CA SER A 45 -16.57 1.47 -24.80
C SER A 45 -16.70 2.25 -23.49
N ALA A 46 -17.90 2.76 -23.18
CA ALA A 46 -18.18 3.47 -21.94
C ALA A 46 -18.01 2.54 -20.72
N ALA A 47 -18.58 1.33 -20.78
CA ALA A 47 -18.43 0.34 -19.71
C ALA A 47 -16.96 -0.07 -19.50
N LYS A 48 -16.18 -0.22 -20.57
CA LYS A 48 -14.73 -0.50 -20.48
C LYS A 48 -13.96 0.64 -19.83
N ALA A 49 -14.30 1.89 -20.15
CA ALA A 49 -13.69 3.06 -19.52
C ALA A 49 -14.00 3.08 -18.02
N GLU A 50 -15.25 2.84 -17.62
CA GLU A 50 -15.66 2.77 -16.21
C GLU A 50 -14.94 1.65 -15.45
N ILE A 51 -14.83 0.45 -16.05
CA ILE A 51 -14.05 -0.66 -15.46
C ILE A 51 -12.57 -0.29 -15.34
N GLY A 52 -12.02 0.42 -16.33
CA GLY A 52 -10.63 0.90 -16.29
C GLY A 52 -10.38 1.86 -15.13
N GLU A 53 -11.27 2.82 -14.93
CA GLU A 53 -11.22 3.78 -13.80
C GLU A 53 -11.37 3.07 -12.44
N LEU A 54 -12.31 2.14 -12.31
CA LEU A 54 -12.45 1.34 -11.09
C LEU A 54 -11.22 0.46 -10.83
N GLY A 55 -10.64 -0.11 -11.89
CA GLY A 55 -9.43 -0.90 -11.82
C GLY A 55 -8.21 -0.10 -11.34
N SER A 56 -8.08 1.14 -11.80
CA SER A 56 -7.00 2.05 -11.36
C SER A 56 -7.16 2.41 -9.88
N ALA A 57 -8.38 2.74 -9.45
CA ALA A 57 -8.69 3.04 -8.04
C ALA A 57 -8.36 1.86 -7.11
N ILE A 58 -8.79 0.64 -7.48
CA ILE A 58 -8.49 -0.59 -6.72
C ILE A 58 -6.99 -0.86 -6.68
N ALA A 59 -6.25 -0.60 -7.77
CA ALA A 59 -4.81 -0.79 -7.81
C ALA A 59 -4.09 0.17 -6.84
N ILE A 60 -4.51 1.43 -6.79
CA ILE A 60 -4.00 2.43 -5.84
C ILE A 60 -4.31 2.01 -4.41
N GLU A 61 -5.56 1.64 -4.12
CA GLU A 61 -5.97 1.19 -2.79
C GLU A 61 -5.13 -0.02 -2.32
N ARG A 62 -4.98 -1.04 -3.17
CA ARG A 62 -4.14 -2.21 -2.87
C ARG A 62 -2.68 -1.84 -2.69
N GLY A 63 -2.17 -0.88 -3.46
CA GLY A 63 -0.82 -0.33 -3.29
C GLY A 63 -0.63 0.27 -1.90
N ASN A 64 -1.57 1.12 -1.48
CA ASN A 64 -1.55 1.76 -0.17
C ASN A 64 -1.63 0.75 0.98
N VAL A 65 -2.52 -0.25 0.87
CA VAL A 65 -2.63 -1.33 1.88
C VAL A 65 -1.33 -2.12 1.98
N ARG A 66 -0.69 -2.47 0.86
CA ARG A 66 0.60 -3.18 0.89
C ARG A 66 1.69 -2.36 1.55
N ALA A 67 1.78 -1.07 1.23
CA ALA A 67 2.77 -0.19 1.82
C ALA A 67 2.54 0.01 3.33
N ALA A 68 1.28 0.17 3.76
CA ALA A 68 0.93 0.25 5.19
C ALA A 68 1.27 -1.05 5.95
N ASN A 69 0.96 -2.22 5.37
CA ASN A 69 1.29 -3.51 5.96
C ASN A 69 2.81 -3.72 6.06
N ALA A 70 3.56 -3.32 5.03
CA ALA A 70 5.02 -3.39 5.05
C ALA A 70 5.62 -2.47 6.12
N LEU A 71 5.08 -1.26 6.30
CA LEU A 71 5.49 -0.34 7.35
C LEU A 71 5.21 -0.91 8.74
N ALA A 72 4.01 -1.46 8.97
CA ALA A 72 3.66 -2.10 10.24
C ALA A 72 4.58 -3.29 10.56
N ALA A 73 4.88 -4.15 9.57
CA ALA A 73 5.80 -5.27 9.74
C ALA A 73 7.23 -4.82 10.10
N ARG A 74 7.72 -3.75 9.47
CA ARG A 74 9.03 -3.16 9.80
C ARG A 74 9.06 -2.62 11.22
N TYR A 75 8.02 -1.88 11.62
CA TYR A 75 7.92 -1.32 12.97
C TYR A 75 7.96 -2.41 14.06
N GLU A 76 7.19 -3.49 13.89
CA GLU A 76 7.21 -4.61 14.85
C GLU A 76 8.57 -5.32 14.88
N GLN A 77 9.22 -5.45 13.73
CA GLN A 77 10.57 -6.01 13.65
C GLN A 77 11.60 -5.13 14.38
N GLU A 78 11.57 -3.81 14.16
CA GLU A 78 12.48 -2.85 14.80
C GLU A 78 12.27 -2.83 16.32
N LYS A 79 11.01 -2.88 16.78
CA LYS A 79 10.69 -2.98 18.21
C LYS A 79 11.25 -4.25 18.84
N LYS A 80 11.10 -5.40 18.16
CA LYS A 80 11.70 -6.65 18.63
C LYS A 80 13.24 -6.56 18.64
N HIS A 81 13.84 -6.01 17.60
CA HIS A 81 15.29 -5.88 17.51
C HIS A 81 15.85 -4.97 18.61
N ALA A 82 15.19 -3.86 18.92
CA ALA A 82 15.56 -2.98 20.03
C ALA A 82 15.55 -3.72 21.38
N GLN A 83 14.59 -4.62 21.61
CA GLN A 83 14.57 -5.45 22.80
C GLN A 83 15.73 -6.45 22.81
N ASP A 84 15.93 -7.18 21.71
CA ASP A 84 16.99 -8.20 21.60
C ASP A 84 18.39 -7.56 21.76
N GLU A 85 18.63 -6.36 21.20
CA GLU A 85 19.90 -5.63 21.36
C GLU A 85 20.07 -5.06 22.77
N SER A 86 18.99 -4.63 23.43
CA SER A 86 19.02 -4.21 24.83
C SER A 86 19.41 -5.36 25.75
N ASP A 87 18.80 -6.54 25.57
CA ASP A 87 19.11 -7.74 26.34
C ASP A 87 20.57 -8.17 26.11
N ARG A 88 21.01 -8.16 24.85
CA ARG A 88 22.41 -8.44 24.48
C ARG A 88 23.39 -7.45 25.11
N LEU A 89 23.06 -6.16 25.14
CA LEU A 89 23.89 -5.15 25.79
C LEU A 89 24.07 -5.45 27.29
N VAL A 90 23.01 -5.87 27.98
CA VAL A 90 23.09 -6.23 29.40
C VAL A 90 24.02 -7.43 29.60
N ASP A 91 23.91 -8.45 28.75
CA ASP A 91 24.78 -9.63 28.82
C ASP A 91 26.24 -9.30 28.49
N ASP A 92 26.50 -8.46 27.47
CA ASP A 92 27.84 -7.98 27.12
C ASP A 92 28.47 -7.17 28.28
N LEU A 93 27.66 -6.38 29.02
CA LEU A 93 28.10 -5.63 30.19
C LEU A 93 28.45 -6.56 31.36
N ARG A 94 27.62 -7.60 31.63
CA ARG A 94 27.92 -8.61 32.66
C ARG A 94 29.17 -9.43 32.35
N ALA A 95 29.34 -9.79 31.08
CA ALA A 95 30.50 -10.54 30.62
C ALA A 95 31.78 -9.68 30.55
N GLY A 96 31.68 -8.37 30.81
CA GLY A 96 32.80 -7.42 30.71
C GLY A 96 33.30 -7.19 29.27
N GLN A 97 32.54 -7.65 28.27
CA GLN A 97 32.86 -7.46 26.85
C GLN A 97 32.62 -6.03 26.39
N ARG A 98 31.70 -5.32 27.05
CA ARG A 98 31.48 -3.88 26.90
C ARG A 98 31.64 -3.19 28.24
N GLN A 99 31.95 -1.90 28.17
CA GLN A 99 32.08 -1.04 29.34
C GLN A 99 31.25 0.22 29.16
N LEU A 100 30.62 0.67 30.25
CA LEU A 100 29.92 1.96 30.28
C LEU A 100 30.94 3.10 30.13
N HIS A 101 30.49 4.23 29.58
CA HIS A 101 31.35 5.39 29.34
C HIS A 101 31.96 5.95 30.64
N GLN A 102 33.16 6.53 30.58
CA GLN A 102 33.92 6.97 31.76
C GLN A 102 33.13 7.89 32.72
N ARG A 103 32.27 8.78 32.22
CA ARG A 103 31.43 9.63 33.07
C ARG A 103 30.47 8.82 33.96
N TRP A 104 29.99 7.69 33.44
CA TRP A 104 29.17 6.74 34.19
C TRP A 104 30.06 5.89 35.11
N GLN A 105 31.28 5.55 34.68
CA GLN A 105 32.27 4.88 35.55
C GLN A 105 32.74 5.75 36.72
N ALA A 106 32.87 7.06 36.55
CA ALA A 106 33.22 7.97 37.65
C ALA A 106 32.08 8.01 38.70
N ALA A 107 30.82 8.03 38.25
CA ALA A 107 29.68 7.85 39.14
C ALA A 107 29.68 6.47 39.81
N LEU A 108 30.10 5.40 39.11
CA LEU A 108 30.32 4.08 39.69
C LEU A 108 31.38 4.13 40.79
N HIS A 109 32.58 4.64 40.55
CA HIS A 109 33.64 4.68 41.56
C HIS A 109 33.27 5.51 42.80
N THR A 110 32.49 6.58 42.63
CA THR A 110 31.99 7.38 43.76
C THR A 110 30.89 6.64 44.54
N ALA A 111 30.03 5.89 43.84
CA ALA A 111 29.03 5.02 44.43
C ALA A 111 29.66 3.78 45.09
N GLU A 112 30.70 3.20 44.52
CA GLU A 112 31.52 2.12 45.07
C GLU A 112 32.27 2.58 46.31
N LEU A 113 32.76 3.83 46.38
CA LEU A 113 33.36 4.37 47.60
C LEU A 113 32.32 4.45 48.75
N SER A 114 31.09 4.85 48.41
CA SER A 114 29.97 4.91 49.36
C SER A 114 29.42 3.52 49.70
N GLN A 115 29.47 2.58 48.76
CA GLN A 115 29.06 1.18 48.94
C GLN A 115 30.13 0.35 49.63
N ALA A 116 31.43 0.62 49.51
CA ALA A 116 32.49 -0.08 50.24
C ALA A 116 32.34 0.06 51.76
N VAL A 117 31.73 1.16 52.22
CA VAL A 117 31.31 1.36 53.62
C VAL A 117 30.08 0.50 53.99
N SER A 118 29.25 0.13 53.02
CA SER A 118 28.03 -0.70 53.20
C SER A 118 28.21 -2.19 52.84
N ALA A 119 29.23 -2.55 52.05
CA ALA A 119 29.42 -3.83 51.37
C ALA A 119 30.29 -4.83 52.15
N ALA A 120 30.66 -4.53 53.40
CA ALA A 120 31.23 -5.54 54.30
C ALA A 120 30.25 -6.70 54.61
N SER A 121 29.06 -6.76 53.99
CA SER A 121 28.00 -7.70 54.38
C SER A 121 27.13 -8.29 53.24
N GLN A 122 27.32 -7.97 51.95
CA GLN A 122 26.45 -8.56 50.90
C GLN A 122 27.06 -8.61 49.49
N PRO A 123 26.64 -9.58 48.63
CA PRO A 123 27.00 -9.62 47.22
C PRO A 123 26.52 -8.35 46.47
N ASP A 124 27.29 -7.87 45.50
CA ASP A 124 27.03 -6.63 44.74
C ASP A 124 25.83 -6.75 43.77
N GLY A 125 24.61 -6.72 44.32
CA GLY A 125 23.37 -6.55 43.53
C GLY A 125 23.25 -5.19 42.85
N GLY A 126 24.06 -4.20 43.27
CA GLY A 126 24.04 -2.87 42.69
C GLY A 126 24.57 -2.84 41.26
N ALA A 127 25.54 -3.68 40.89
CA ALA A 127 26.06 -3.76 39.53
C ALA A 127 25.01 -4.26 38.53
N ASP A 128 24.29 -5.32 38.89
CA ASP A 128 23.26 -5.92 38.04
C ASP A 128 22.09 -4.97 37.79
N ASP A 129 21.63 -4.25 38.83
CA ASP A 129 20.58 -3.24 38.70
C ASP A 129 20.99 -2.09 37.76
N ARG A 130 22.28 -1.70 37.79
CA ARG A 130 22.82 -0.65 36.92
C ARG A 130 22.87 -1.11 35.46
N PHE A 131 23.32 -2.33 35.19
CA PHE A 131 23.33 -2.87 33.83
C PHE A 131 21.93 -3.02 33.27
N GLN A 132 20.99 -3.56 34.06
CA GLN A 132 19.57 -3.60 33.66
C GLN A 132 19.00 -2.21 33.43
N SER A 133 19.34 -1.22 34.27
CA SER A 133 18.89 0.15 34.08
C SER A 133 19.42 0.76 32.78
N ALA A 134 20.70 0.53 32.46
CA ALA A 134 21.29 1.00 31.20
C ALA A 134 20.62 0.33 29.99
N GLY A 135 20.40 -0.99 30.04
CA GLY A 135 19.66 -1.74 29.02
C GLY A 135 18.27 -1.17 28.80
N ARG A 136 17.47 -0.99 29.87
CA ARG A 136 16.12 -0.42 29.78
C ARG A 136 16.10 0.97 29.15
N ILE A 137 17.03 1.86 29.54
CA ILE A 137 17.07 3.23 29.00
C ILE A 137 17.42 3.24 27.52
N ILE A 138 18.43 2.46 27.12
CA ILE A 138 18.87 2.39 25.72
C ILE A 138 17.80 1.71 24.86
N GLY A 139 17.24 0.59 25.32
CA GLY A 139 16.15 -0.10 24.63
C GLY A 139 14.90 0.78 24.48
N ALA A 140 14.55 1.56 25.50
CA ALA A 140 13.46 2.53 25.40
C ALA A 140 13.76 3.65 24.38
N ALA A 141 15.01 4.14 24.33
CA ALA A 141 15.41 5.13 23.35
C ALA A 141 15.33 4.59 21.91
N ASP A 142 15.79 3.36 21.67
CA ASP A 142 15.72 2.71 20.36
C ASP A 142 14.26 2.44 19.93
N GLN A 143 13.39 2.04 20.86
CA GLN A 143 11.96 1.90 20.59
C GLN A 143 11.30 3.24 20.24
N CYS A 144 11.68 4.33 20.91
CA CYS A 144 11.22 5.68 20.56
C CYS A 144 11.71 6.10 19.18
N ASP A 145 12.97 5.82 18.82
CA ASP A 145 13.50 6.12 17.48
C ASP A 145 12.76 5.33 16.39
N ALA A 146 12.52 4.04 16.61
CA ALA A 146 11.71 3.20 15.72
C ALA A 146 10.29 3.76 15.56
N GLN A 147 9.67 4.23 16.64
CA GLN A 147 8.36 4.87 16.59
C GLN A 147 8.37 6.16 15.78
N VAL A 148 9.37 7.04 15.98
CA VAL A 148 9.50 8.28 15.23
C VAL A 148 9.69 8.00 13.74
N ARG A 149 10.57 7.06 13.38
CA ARG A 149 10.78 6.65 11.98
C ARG A 149 9.51 6.10 11.34
N ALA A 150 8.77 5.28 12.07
CA ALA A 150 7.50 4.73 11.59
C ALA A 150 6.45 5.84 11.35
N LEU A 151 6.35 6.81 12.27
CA LEU A 151 5.45 7.95 12.14
C LEU A 151 5.84 8.87 10.97
N GLN A 152 7.13 9.15 10.79
CA GLN A 152 7.63 9.93 9.65
C GLN A 152 7.34 9.22 8.33
N ALA A 153 7.60 7.91 8.25
CA ALA A 153 7.29 7.12 7.05
C ALA A 153 5.79 7.12 6.75
N TYR A 154 4.94 7.03 7.78
CA TYR A 154 3.49 7.12 7.64
C TYR A 154 3.04 8.51 7.16
N ALA A 155 3.60 9.58 7.70
CA ALA A 155 3.29 10.95 7.29
C ALA A 155 3.63 11.20 5.81
N ILE A 156 4.82 10.77 5.36
CA ILE A 156 5.23 10.82 3.95
C ILE A 156 4.26 10.03 3.08
N GLN A 157 3.84 8.85 3.52
CA GLN A 157 2.88 8.01 2.78
C GLN A 157 1.50 8.67 2.65
N CYS A 158 1.09 9.47 3.63
CA CYS A 158 -0.17 10.21 3.61
C CYS A 158 -0.09 11.56 2.86
N GLY A 159 1.07 11.91 2.29
CA GLY A 159 1.28 13.16 1.56
C GLY A 159 1.67 14.36 2.43
N GLY A 160 2.08 14.15 3.69
CA GLY A 160 2.75 15.18 4.49
C GLY A 160 4.22 15.30 4.08
N GLU A 161 4.70 16.54 3.86
CA GLU A 161 6.14 16.78 3.76
C GLU A 161 6.84 16.44 5.10
N PRO A 162 8.09 15.95 5.06
CA PRO A 162 8.82 15.48 6.24
C PRO A 162 9.12 16.57 7.27
#